data_AF-A0A518DK97-F1
#
_entry.id   AF-A0A518DK97-F1
#
_cell.length_a   1.000
_cell.length_b   1.000
_cell.length_c   1.000
_cell.angle_alpha   90.00
_cell.angle_beta   90.00
_cell.angle_gamma   90.00
#
_symmetry.space_group_name_H-M   'P 1'
#
loop_
_entity.id
_entity.type
_entity.pdbx_description
1 polymer ?
#
loop_
_entity_poly.entity_id
_entity_poly.type
_entity_poly.pdbx_seq_one_letter_code
_entity_poly.pdbx_strand_id
1 'polypeptide(L)'
;MNFVLQPWQLLFAILSGWIHHRQQPTIEFQNDQIQSLLSQLSKKRISLTDDQRRILAVKGKALGRKTLRELATIVTPDTILR
;
A
#
# COMPACT_ATOMS: atom_id res chain seq x y z
N MET A 1 15.78 -0.68 34.16
CA MET A 1 14.87 -0.08 33.16
C MET A 1 15.23 1.39 33.05
N ASN A 2 15.87 1.80 31.95
CA ASN A 2 16.03 3.21 31.58
C ASN A 2 15.97 3.26 30.05
N PHE A 3 14.74 3.26 29.52
CA PHE A 3 14.49 3.53 28.10
C PHE A 3 14.66 5.04 27.90
N VAL A 4 15.90 5.51 27.95
CA VAL A 4 16.23 6.89 27.59
C VAL A 4 16.25 6.91 26.07
N LEU A 5 15.11 7.27 25.47
CA LEU A 5 15.03 7.64 24.06
C LEU A 5 16.10 8.72 23.84
N GLN A 6 17.19 8.33 23.19
CA GLN A 6 18.28 9.27 22.96
C GLN A 6 17.76 10.39 22.04
N PRO A 7 18.24 11.64 22.18
CA PRO A 7 17.69 12.80 21.47
C PRO A 7 17.60 12.59 19.95
N TRP A 8 18.56 11.87 19.37
CA TRP A 8 18.57 11.52 17.96
C TRP A 8 17.44 10.55 17.57
N GLN A 9 17.09 9.58 18.43
CA GLN A 9 15.96 8.67 18.19
C GLN A 9 14.63 9.43 18.16
N LEU A 10 14.47 10.46 19.01
CA LEU A 10 13.31 11.35 18.97
C LEU A 10 13.27 12.14 17.66
N LEU A 11 14.40 12.70 17.22
CA LEU A 11 14.49 13.40 15.93
C LEU A 11 14.11 12.47 14.76
N PHE A 12 14.62 11.23 14.75
CA PHE A 12 14.26 10.23 13.74
C PHE A 12 12.77 9.87 13.79
N ALA A 13 12.19 9.68 14.98
CA ALA A 13 10.78 9.38 15.12
C ALA A 13 9.89 10.53 14.63
N ILE A 14 10.25 11.78 14.95
CA ILE A 14 9.54 12.98 14.47
C ILE A 14 9.64 13.10 12.95
N LEU A 15 10.83 12.91 12.37
CA LEU A 15 11.03 12.93 10.92
C LEU A 15 10.25 11.82 10.22
N SER A 16 10.29 10.60 10.75
CA SER A 16 9.53 9.45 10.23
C SER A 16 8.02 9.72 10.29
N GLY A 17 7.52 10.23 11.42
CA GLY A 17 6.12 10.57 11.59
C GLY A 17 5.68 11.69 10.64
N TRP A 18 6.52 12.71 10.47
CA TRP A 18 6.25 13.83 9.56
C TRP A 18 6.20 13.39 8.09
N ILE A 19 7.16 12.57 7.65
CA ILE A 19 7.18 11.99 6.30
C ILE A 19 5.94 11.11 6.08
N HIS A 20 5.61 10.25 7.05
CA HIS A 20 4.45 9.37 6.94
C HIS A 20 3.15 10.17 6.83
N HIS A 21 2.98 11.21 7.66
CA HIS A 21 1.82 12.08 7.63
C HIS A 21 1.68 12.85 6.30
N ARG A 22 2.81 13.29 5.72
CA ARG A 22 2.83 13.92 4.39
C ARG A 22 2.46 12.95 3.27
N GLN A 23 2.81 11.66 3.39
CA GLN A 23 2.51 10.64 2.38
C GLN A 23 1.07 10.14 2.45
N GLN A 24 0.47 10.14 3.63
CA GLN A 24 -0.90 9.68 3.89
C GLN A 24 -1.97 10.28 2.96
N PRO A 25 -2.07 11.61 2.76
CA PRO A 25 -3.10 12.18 1.88
C PRO A 25 -2.91 11.78 0.41
N THR A 26 -1.67 11.51 -0.02
CA THR A 26 -1.40 11.04 -1.39
C THR A 26 -1.87 9.61 -1.59
N ILE A 27 -1.68 8.75 -0.58
CA ILE A 27 -2.17 7.36 -0.59
C ILE A 27 -3.69 7.34 -0.59
N GLU A 28 -4.32 8.15 0.25
CA GLU A 28 -5.78 8.26 0.35
C GLU A 28 -6.40 8.72 -0.99
N PHE A 29 -5.86 9.77 -1.59
CA PHE A 29 -6.32 10.24 -2.90
C PHE A 29 -6.14 9.20 -4.02
N GLN A 30 -5.03 8.45 -4.01
CA GLN A 30 -4.82 7.37 -4.99
C GLN A 30 -5.80 6.20 -4.76
N ASN A 31 -6.08 5.86 -3.50
CA ASN A 31 -7.06 4.83 -3.15
C ASN A 31 -8.47 5.23 -3.58
N ASP A 32 -8.88 6.47 -3.34
CA ASP A 32 -10.19 6.97 -3.76
C ASP A 32 -10.36 6.96 -5.28
N GLN A 33 -9.29 7.30 -6.02
CA GLN A 33 -9.29 7.17 -7.49
C GLN A 33 -9.46 5.72 -7.93
N ILE A 34 -8.73 4.78 -7.30
CA ILE A 34 -8.88 3.35 -7.59
C ILE A 34 -10.33 2.90 -7.33
N GLN A 35 -10.92 3.25 -6.18
CA GLN A 35 -12.30 2.90 -5.84
C GLN A 35 -13.32 3.50 -6.81
N SER A 36 -13.13 4.76 -7.20
CA SER A 36 -13.98 5.44 -8.18
C SER A 36 -13.90 4.77 -9.55
N LEU A 37 -12.69 4.43 -10.02
CA LEU A 37 -12.49 3.69 -11.27
C LEU A 37 -13.11 2.30 -11.21
N LEU A 38 -12.94 1.58 -10.09
CA LEU A 38 -13.57 0.28 -9.86
C LEU A 38 -15.09 0.36 -9.88
N SER A 39 -15.66 1.38 -9.27
CA SER A 39 -17.10 1.62 -9.24
C SER A 39 -17.65 1.91 -10.65
N GLN A 40 -16.90 2.65 -11.47
CA GLN A 40 -17.24 2.85 -12.89
C GLN A 40 -17.08 1.57 -13.72
N LEU A 41 -16.09 0.73 -13.40
CA LEU A 41 -15.83 -0.55 -14.04
C LEU A 41 -16.78 -1.69 -13.61
N SER A 42 -17.66 -1.46 -12.63
CA SER A 42 -18.55 -2.43 -11.95
C SER A 42 -19.34 -3.40 -12.87
N LYS A 43 -19.51 -3.09 -14.17
CA LYS A 43 -20.13 -4.02 -15.15
C LYS A 43 -19.17 -4.99 -15.84
N LYS A 44 -17.85 -4.85 -15.72
CA LYS A 44 -16.87 -5.68 -16.42
C LYS A 44 -15.85 -6.23 -15.43
N ARG A 45 -15.67 -7.57 -15.40
CA ARG A 45 -14.52 -8.19 -14.72
C ARG A 45 -13.24 -7.50 -15.23
N ILE A 46 -12.46 -6.94 -14.31
CA ILE A 46 -11.19 -6.30 -14.63
C ILE A 46 -10.21 -7.42 -14.97
N SER A 47 -10.03 -7.68 -16.26
CA SER A 47 -9.05 -8.63 -16.76
C SER A 47 -7.69 -7.96 -16.77
N LEU A 48 -6.94 -8.13 -15.67
CA LEU A 48 -5.54 -7.73 -15.61
C LEU A 48 -4.72 -8.56 -16.61
N THR A 49 -3.94 -7.90 -17.46
CA THR A 49 -2.98 -8.55 -18.37
C THR A 49 -1.83 -9.17 -17.56
N ASP A 50 -1.15 -10.18 -18.10
CA ASP A 50 -0.06 -10.86 -17.37
C ASP A 50 1.09 -9.93 -16.98
N ASP A 51 1.39 -8.90 -17.79
CA ASP A 51 2.37 -7.87 -17.43
C ASP A 51 1.93 -7.05 -16.22
N GLN A 52 0.65 -6.69 -16.16
CA GLN A 52 0.07 -5.96 -15.02
C GLN A 52 0.12 -6.84 -13.76
N ARG A 53 -0.18 -8.14 -13.90
CA ARG A 53 -0.07 -9.11 -12.79
C ARG A 53 1.37 -9.26 -12.30
N ARG A 54 2.35 -9.32 -13.21
CA ARG A 54 3.77 -9.41 -12.86
C ARG A 54 4.26 -8.17 -12.11
N ILE A 55 3.86 -6.98 -12.56
CA ILE A 55 4.19 -5.72 -11.88
C ILE A 55 3.58 -5.69 -10.47
N LEU A 56 2.32 -6.13 -10.33
CA LEU A 56 1.64 -6.24 -9.04
C LEU A 56 2.28 -7.30 -8.12
N ALA A 57 2.77 -8.42 -8.67
CA ALA A 57 3.53 -9.44 -7.95
C ALA A 57 4.83 -8.90 -7.37
N VAL A 58 5.62 -8.20 -8.18
CA VAL A 58 6.90 -7.63 -7.73
C VAL A 58 6.69 -6.56 -6.66
N LYS A 59 5.75 -5.63 -6.88
CA LYS A 59 5.43 -4.57 -5.91
C LYS A 59 4.78 -5.15 -4.64
N GLY A 60 3.91 -6.13 -4.80
CA GLY A 60 3.22 -6.78 -3.70
C GLY A 60 4.16 -7.61 -2.80
N LYS A 61 5.18 -8.23 -3.39
CA LYS A 61 6.23 -8.93 -2.63
C LYS A 61 7.02 -7.98 -1.71
N ALA A 62 7.26 -6.75 -2.15
CA ALA A 62 7.92 -5.72 -1.34
C ALA A 62 7.04 -5.22 -0.17
N LEU A 63 5.72 -5.21 -0.35
CA LEU A 63 4.74 -4.80 0.68
C LEU A 63 4.48 -5.91 1.73
N GLY A 64 4.68 -7.17 1.37
CA GLY A 64 4.45 -8.32 2.26
C GLY A 64 2.96 -8.69 2.38
N ARG A 65 2.70 -9.94 2.81
CA ARG A 65 1.34 -10.56 2.78
C ARG A 65 0.28 -9.81 3.59
N LYS A 66 0.66 -9.24 4.74
CA LYS A 66 -0.28 -8.59 5.67
C LYS A 66 -0.76 -7.26 5.12
N THR A 67 0.17 -6.40 4.72
CA THR A 67 -0.13 -5.12 4.06
C THR A 67 -0.86 -5.31 2.75
N LEU A 68 -0.53 -6.38 2.00
CA LEU A 68 -1.28 -6.70 0.79
C LEU A 68 -2.73 -7.08 1.06
N ARG A 69 -3.05 -7.79 2.15
CA ARG A 69 -4.45 -8.10 2.53
C ARG A 69 -5.24 -6.84 2.85
N GLU A 70 -4.60 -5.84 3.44
CA GLU A 70 -5.23 -4.58 3.82
C GLU A 70 -5.41 -3.65 2.62
N LEU A 71 -4.50 -3.69 1.64
CA LEU A 71 -4.53 -2.83 0.44
C LEU A 71 -5.16 -3.49 -0.80
N ALA A 72 -5.36 -4.81 -0.80
CA ALA A 72 -5.88 -5.55 -1.94
C ALA A 72 -7.39 -5.31 -2.12
N THR A 73 -7.74 -4.21 -2.79
CA THR A 73 -9.11 -3.98 -3.26
C THR A 73 -9.42 -4.82 -4.51
N ILE A 74 -8.43 -5.08 -5.37
CA ILE A 74 -8.64 -5.65 -6.72
C ILE A 74 -8.13 -7.08 -6.84
N VAL A 75 -7.01 -7.39 -6.18
CA VAL A 75 -6.28 -8.64 -6.45
C VAL A 75 -5.97 -9.35 -5.16
N THR A 76 -6.51 -10.56 -5.02
CA THR A 76 -6.30 -11.38 -3.84
C THR A 76 -4.80 -11.66 -3.64
N PRO A 77 -4.25 -11.51 -2.42
CA PRO A 77 -2.83 -11.74 -2.17
C PRO A 77 -2.33 -13.12 -2.60
N ASP A 78 -3.20 -14.12 -2.55
CA ASP A 78 -2.93 -15.49 -2.98
C ASP A 78 -2.68 -15.64 -4.48
N THR A 79 -3.20 -14.74 -5.33
CA THR A 79 -2.94 -14.76 -6.79
C THR A 79 -1.69 -13.98 -7.18
N ILE A 80 -1.17 -13.11 -6.29
CA ILE A 80 0.00 -12.25 -6.52
C ILE A 80 1.29 -12.85 -5.94
N LEU A 81 1.22 -13.53 -4.80
CA LEU A 81 2.38 -13.92 -3.98
C LEU A 81 2.71 -15.43 -4.03
N ARG A 82 2.36 -16.10 -5.14
CA ARG A 82 2.71 -17.51 -5.34
C ARG A 82 4.20 -17.70 -5.63
#